data_AF-A0A6G1S3T8-F1
#
_entry.id   AF-A0A6G1S3T8-F1
#
_cell.length_a   1.000
_cell.length_b   1.000
_cell.length_c   1.000
_cell.angle_alpha   90.00
_cell.angle_beta   90.00
_cell.angle_gamma   90.00
#
_symmetry.space_group_name_H-M   'P 1'
#
loop_
_entity.id
_entity.type
_entity.pdbx_description
1 polymer ?
#
loop_
_entity_poly.entity_id
_entity_poly.type
_entity_poly.pdbx_seq_one_letter_code
_entity_poly.pdbx_strand_id
1 'polypeptide(L)'
;CFECVTAARRGEGHSARLVRRSRGLGSRRAGAGGAMSGYSPDERLRLQQLRALRRRWLRDQELSEREPVLPQQRLGPVAAFWERFLQPGGFWRQQVFKAYQAGGFILLRILIPSWIACYYVKYHVMKKPLGVVMSNPRIFPGDRILETGEIMPPLKDDPKEHH
;
A
#
# COMPACT_ATOMS: atom_id res chain seq x y z
N CYS A 1 1.21 -13.85 -1.84
CA CYS A 1 1.29 -14.09 -3.30
C CYS A 1 0.32 -13.21 -4.07
N PHE A 2 0.61 -11.91 -4.24
CA PHE A 2 -0.04 -11.06 -5.27
C PHE A 2 0.79 -9.81 -5.59
N GLU A 3 2.12 -9.91 -5.48
CA GLU A 3 3.06 -8.97 -6.11
C GLU A 3 3.74 -9.74 -7.24
N CYS A 4 3.19 -9.72 -8.46
CA CYS A 4 3.92 -10.17 -9.65
C CYS A 4 3.25 -9.88 -11.00
N VAL A 5 2.19 -9.08 -11.09
CA VAL A 5 1.56 -8.78 -12.38
C VAL A 5 1.49 -7.28 -12.60
N THR A 6 2.58 -6.71 -13.12
CA THR A 6 2.62 -5.69 -14.20
C THR A 6 4.06 -5.21 -14.42
N ALA A 7 4.94 -6.15 -14.77
CA ALA A 7 6.30 -5.84 -15.24
C ALA A 7 6.63 -6.69 -16.47
N ALA A 8 5.93 -6.47 -17.58
CA ALA A 8 6.29 -7.07 -18.88
C ALA A 8 5.61 -6.36 -20.04
N ARG A 9 6.27 -5.33 -20.61
CA ARG A 9 6.26 -5.02 -22.05
C ARG A 9 7.43 -4.09 -22.40
N ARG A 10 8.63 -4.68 -22.53
CA ARG A 10 9.65 -4.31 -23.53
C ARG A 10 9.09 -4.74 -24.91
N GLY A 11 9.29 -4.09 -26.05
CA GLY A 11 10.18 -2.99 -26.46
C GLY A 11 10.79 -3.37 -27.82
N GLU A 12 10.63 -2.54 -28.86
CA GLU A 12 11.36 -2.54 -30.16
C GLU A 12 11.08 -1.18 -30.83
N GLY A 13 11.96 -0.44 -31.51
CA GLY A 13 13.40 -0.35 -31.71
C GLY A 13 13.72 1.18 -31.78
N HIS A 14 14.90 1.72 -32.01
CA HIS A 14 16.05 1.29 -32.80
C HIS A 14 17.20 2.29 -32.53
N SER A 15 18.44 1.80 -32.50
CA SER A 15 19.69 2.49 -32.87
C SER A 15 20.14 3.75 -32.08
N ALA A 16 21.39 3.92 -31.65
CA ALA A 16 22.63 3.27 -32.05
C ALA A 16 23.77 3.55 -31.05
N ARG A 17 24.77 2.66 -31.14
CA ARG A 17 26.21 2.94 -31.01
C ARG A 17 26.81 3.00 -29.61
N LEU A 18 27.13 1.79 -29.13
CA LEU A 18 28.27 1.53 -28.25
C LEU A 18 29.53 2.26 -28.77
N VAL A 19 30.10 3.11 -27.93
CA VAL A 19 31.53 3.40 -27.95
C VAL A 19 32.05 3.10 -26.55
N ARG A 20 32.61 1.90 -26.38
CA ARG A 20 33.59 1.62 -25.34
C ARG A 20 34.74 2.61 -25.53
N ARG A 21 34.92 3.52 -24.57
CA ARG A 21 36.17 4.28 -24.46
C ARG A 21 36.88 3.85 -23.19
N SER A 22 37.75 2.85 -23.35
CA SER A 22 38.91 2.66 -22.47
C SER A 22 39.60 4.01 -22.28
N ARG A 23 39.77 4.42 -21.02
CA ARG A 23 40.85 5.31 -20.56
C ARG A 23 40.98 5.17 -19.04
N GLY A 24 41.37 3.96 -18.63
CA GLY A 24 42.25 3.82 -17.48
C GLY A 24 43.60 4.41 -17.87
N LEU A 25 43.83 5.66 -17.48
CA LEU A 25 45.14 6.27 -17.42
C LEU A 25 45.09 7.15 -16.19
N GLY A 26 45.54 6.55 -15.07
CA GLY A 26 45.90 7.29 -13.88
C GLY A 26 46.90 8.36 -14.26
N SER A 27 46.43 9.61 -14.31
CA SER A 27 47.31 10.76 -14.33
C SER A 27 47.83 10.93 -12.91
N ARG A 28 49.05 10.44 -12.71
CA ARG A 28 49.92 10.68 -11.56
C ARG A 28 49.72 12.10 -11.03
N ARG A 29 49.24 12.23 -9.80
CA ARG A 29 49.51 13.40 -8.95
C ARG A 29 50.98 13.32 -8.57
N ALA A 30 51.84 13.87 -9.43
CA ALA A 30 53.17 14.28 -9.04
C ALA A 30 53.06 15.65 -8.36
N GLY A 31 53.88 15.86 -7.34
CA GLY A 31 53.66 16.84 -6.29
C GLY A 31 53.86 18.30 -6.67
N ALA A 32 53.24 19.15 -5.85
CA ALA A 32 53.71 20.47 -5.42
C ALA A 32 52.74 20.82 -4.27
N GLY A 33 53.17 20.92 -3.01
CA GLY A 33 54.19 21.86 -2.57
C GLY A 33 53.56 23.25 -2.54
N GLY A 34 52.74 23.54 -1.52
CA GLY A 34 52.00 24.81 -1.49
C GLY A 34 51.02 24.94 -0.33
N ALA A 35 51.40 24.50 0.87
CA ALA A 35 50.84 25.12 2.06
C ALA A 35 51.35 26.58 2.08
N MET A 36 50.43 27.55 2.07
CA MET A 36 50.64 29.00 2.27
C MET A 36 51.05 29.91 1.10
N SER A 37 50.99 29.52 -0.17
CA SER A 37 50.96 30.52 -1.27
C SER A 37 49.52 30.68 -1.75
N GLY A 38 48.93 31.85 -1.53
CA GLY A 38 47.58 32.15 -1.99
C GLY A 38 47.39 31.85 -3.49
N TYR A 39 46.14 31.58 -3.86
CA TYR A 39 45.72 31.23 -5.23
C TYR A 39 46.53 31.92 -6.32
N SER A 40 47.06 31.13 -7.27
CA SER A 40 47.68 31.63 -8.49
C SER A 40 46.66 32.40 -9.36
N PRO A 41 47.06 33.38 -10.18
CA PRO A 41 46.13 34.27 -10.90
C PRO A 41 45.17 33.53 -11.85
N ASP A 42 45.63 32.44 -12.47
CA ASP A 42 44.85 31.54 -13.32
C ASP A 42 43.84 30.70 -12.52
N GLU A 43 44.21 30.21 -11.33
CA GLU A 43 43.26 29.53 -10.44
C GLU A 43 42.19 30.50 -9.90
N ARG A 44 42.55 31.78 -9.65
CA ARG A 44 41.57 32.81 -9.26
C ARG A 44 40.56 33.06 -10.37
N LEU A 45 41.04 33.18 -11.62
CA LEU A 45 40.18 33.37 -12.79
C LEU A 45 39.23 32.18 -12.95
N ARG A 46 39.75 30.95 -12.82
CA ARG A 46 38.96 29.72 -12.90
C ARG A 46 37.91 29.64 -11.80
N LEU A 47 38.25 30.00 -10.57
CA LEU A 47 37.29 30.03 -9.46
C LEU A 47 36.22 31.10 -9.65
N GLN A 48 36.56 32.27 -10.16
CA GLN A 48 35.58 33.31 -10.47
C GLN A 48 34.59 32.83 -11.55
N GLN A 49 35.09 32.16 -12.59
CA GLN A 49 34.26 31.55 -13.62
C GLN A 49 33.33 30.47 -13.04
N LEU A 50 33.85 29.56 -12.21
CA LEU A 50 33.04 28.52 -11.57
C LEU A 50 31.98 29.10 -10.61
N ARG A 51 32.31 30.15 -9.85
CA ARG A 51 31.34 30.84 -8.99
C ARG A 51 30.27 31.55 -9.80
N ALA A 52 30.59 32.09 -10.97
CA ALA A 52 29.61 32.72 -11.86
C ALA A 52 28.65 31.67 -12.45
N LEU A 53 29.17 30.54 -12.91
CA LEU A 53 28.36 29.42 -13.41
C LEU A 53 27.49 28.82 -12.31
N ARG A 54 28.04 28.61 -11.11
CA ARG A 54 27.30 28.08 -9.96
C ARG A 54 26.13 28.98 -9.56
N ARG A 55 26.32 30.30 -9.57
CA ARG A 55 25.25 31.28 -9.25
C ARG A 55 24.17 31.38 -10.34
N ARG A 56 24.47 31.03 -11.59
CA ARG A 56 23.46 30.90 -12.65
C ARG A 56 22.71 29.59 -12.50
N TRP A 57 23.44 28.48 -12.34
CA TRP A 57 22.85 27.17 -12.09
C TRP A 57 21.92 27.13 -10.89
N LEU A 58 22.30 27.76 -9.77
CA LEU A 58 21.44 27.84 -8.58
C LEU A 58 20.15 28.63 -8.82
N ARG A 59 20.20 29.69 -9.64
CA ARG A 59 19.00 30.43 -10.05
C ARG A 59 18.13 29.63 -11.00
N ASP A 60 18.73 28.84 -11.87
CA ASP A 60 18.00 27.94 -12.79
C ASP A 60 17.34 26.75 -12.05
N GLN A 61 17.66 26.52 -10.77
CA GLN A 61 17.02 25.53 -9.91
C GLN A 61 15.85 26.10 -9.09
N GLU A 62 15.65 27.42 -9.09
CA GLU A 62 14.44 28.01 -8.51
C GLU A 62 13.27 27.67 -9.44
N LEU A 63 12.51 26.63 -9.07
CA LEU A 63 11.33 26.23 -9.83
C LEU A 63 10.32 27.38 -9.83
N SER A 64 9.90 27.81 -11.03
CA SER A 64 8.77 28.71 -11.18
C SER A 64 7.49 28.06 -10.63
N GLU A 65 6.60 28.82 -9.99
CA GLU A 65 5.29 28.34 -9.47
C GLU A 65 4.46 27.56 -10.51
N ARG A 66 4.73 27.75 -11.81
CA ARG A 66 4.14 26.98 -12.91
C ARG A 66 4.91 25.68 -13.13
N GLU A 67 4.82 24.78 -12.17
CA GLU A 67 5.13 23.38 -12.43
C GLU A 67 4.11 22.79 -13.41
N PRO A 68 4.54 21.94 -14.36
CA PRO A 68 3.61 21.15 -15.16
C PRO A 68 2.90 20.16 -14.24
N VAL A 69 1.73 20.58 -13.74
CA VAL A 69 0.84 19.72 -12.98
C VAL A 69 0.43 18.58 -13.91
N LEU A 70 0.53 17.34 -13.42
CA LEU A 70 -0.03 16.19 -14.12
C LEU A 70 -1.47 16.53 -14.53
N PRO A 71 -1.87 16.27 -15.78
CA PRO A 71 -3.23 16.55 -16.21
C PRO A 71 -4.18 15.90 -15.20
N GLN A 72 -5.18 16.64 -14.75
CA GLN A 72 -6.14 16.11 -13.77
C GLN A 72 -6.64 14.76 -14.27
N GLN A 73 -6.45 13.72 -13.46
CA GLN A 73 -6.93 12.39 -13.80
C GLN A 73 -8.42 12.51 -14.11
N ARG A 74 -8.81 12.06 -15.31
CA ARG A 74 -10.21 12.02 -15.72
C ARG A 74 -10.93 11.07 -14.76
N LEU A 75 -11.62 11.65 -13.79
CA LEU A 75 -12.47 10.90 -12.87
C LEU A 75 -13.54 10.18 -13.68
N GLY A 76 -13.82 8.92 -13.35
CA GLY A 76 -14.88 8.16 -14.00
C GLY A 76 -16.25 8.84 -13.82
N PRO A 77 -17.26 8.53 -14.65
CA PRO A 77 -18.56 9.21 -14.62
C PRO A 77 -19.21 9.25 -13.23
N VAL A 78 -19.09 8.15 -12.46
CA VAL A 78 -19.61 8.06 -11.09
C VAL A 78 -18.81 8.93 -10.12
N ALA A 79 -17.48 8.98 -10.26
CA ALA A 79 -16.64 9.82 -9.41
C ALA A 79 -16.88 11.31 -9.69
N ALA A 80 -17.00 11.70 -10.96
CA ALA A 80 -17.36 13.06 -11.36
C ALA A 80 -18.75 13.48 -10.84
N PHE A 81 -19.73 12.55 -10.85
CA PHE A 81 -21.02 12.77 -10.21
C PHE A 81 -20.88 13.04 -8.71
N TRP A 82 -20.11 12.23 -7.99
CA TRP A 82 -19.92 12.42 -6.55
C TRP A 82 -19.23 13.74 -6.21
N GLU A 83 -18.23 14.16 -6.97
CA GLU A 83 -17.63 15.48 -6.80
C GLU A 83 -18.64 16.61 -6.99
N ARG A 84 -19.41 16.58 -8.07
CA ARG A 84 -20.48 17.56 -8.35
C ARG A 84 -21.54 17.56 -7.24
N PHE A 85 -21.89 16.39 -6.71
CA PHE A 85 -22.87 16.24 -5.64
C PHE A 85 -22.38 16.81 -4.31
N LEU A 86 -21.08 16.72 -4.04
CA LEU A 86 -20.42 17.19 -2.80
C LEU A 86 -20.02 18.67 -2.83
N GLN A 87 -19.82 19.29 -4.01
CA GLN A 87 -19.50 20.72 -4.16
C GLN A 87 -20.36 21.71 -3.34
N PRO A 88 -21.69 21.55 -3.23
CA PRO A 88 -22.51 22.44 -2.40
C PRO A 88 -22.36 22.22 -0.87
N GLY A 89 -21.41 21.39 -0.42
CA GLY A 89 -20.83 21.48 0.93
C GLY A 89 -21.72 21.11 2.12
N GLY A 90 -22.90 20.51 1.92
CA GLY A 90 -23.84 20.21 3.01
C GLY A 90 -23.46 18.96 3.84
N PHE A 91 -23.58 19.05 5.18
CA PHE A 91 -23.29 17.95 6.12
C PHE A 91 -24.02 16.64 5.79
N TRP A 92 -25.31 16.71 5.42
CA TRP A 92 -26.09 15.52 5.05
C TRP A 92 -25.54 14.79 3.83
N ARG A 93 -25.05 15.52 2.81
CA ARG A 93 -24.50 14.93 1.59
C ARG A 93 -23.20 14.18 1.86
N GLN A 94 -22.37 14.73 2.74
CA GLN A 94 -21.15 14.05 3.21
C GLN A 94 -21.49 12.77 3.99
N GLN A 95 -22.55 12.80 4.80
CA GLN A 95 -22.99 11.62 5.55
C GLN A 95 -23.44 10.50 4.63
N VAL A 96 -24.23 10.81 3.59
CA VAL A 96 -24.65 9.84 2.57
C VAL A 96 -23.46 9.26 1.82
N PHE A 97 -22.50 10.11 1.43
CA PHE A 97 -21.29 9.65 0.77
C PHE A 97 -20.46 8.71 1.66
N LYS A 98 -20.32 9.03 2.96
CA LYS A 98 -19.65 8.16 3.93
C LYS A 98 -20.37 6.82 4.09
N ALA A 99 -21.71 6.83 4.17
CA ALA A 99 -22.50 5.61 4.24
C ALA A 99 -22.34 4.73 2.98
N TYR A 100 -22.34 5.35 1.80
CA TYR A 100 -22.09 4.65 0.53
C TYR A 100 -20.70 4.02 0.48
N GLN A 101 -19.66 4.78 0.84
CA GLN A 101 -18.27 4.28 0.88
C GLN A 101 -18.11 3.16 1.90
N ALA A 102 -18.68 3.32 3.10
CA ALA A 102 -18.66 2.28 4.13
C ALA A 102 -19.40 1.02 3.67
N GLY A 103 -20.56 1.17 3.01
CA GLY A 103 -21.30 0.05 2.43
C GLY A 103 -20.50 -0.70 1.37
N GLY A 104 -19.85 0.02 0.45
CA GLY A 104 -18.95 -0.57 -0.54
C GLY A 104 -17.78 -1.31 0.09
N PHE A 105 -17.17 -0.73 1.14
CA PHE A 105 -16.10 -1.37 1.89
C PHE A 105 -16.56 -2.65 2.60
N ILE A 106 -17.71 -2.64 3.28
CA ILE A 106 -18.26 -3.82 3.94
C ILE A 106 -18.53 -4.93 2.91
N LEU A 107 -19.12 -4.58 1.77
CA LEU A 107 -19.42 -5.55 0.71
C LEU A 107 -18.14 -6.18 0.15
N LEU A 108 -17.17 -5.36 -0.27
CA LEU A 108 -15.95 -5.84 -0.91
C LEU A 108 -14.98 -6.50 0.06
N ARG A 109 -14.87 -5.98 1.28
CA ARG A 109 -13.82 -6.38 2.22
C ARG A 109 -14.28 -7.39 3.26
N ILE A 110 -15.57 -7.46 3.54
CA ILE A 110 -16.13 -8.36 4.55
C ILE A 110 -17.03 -9.41 3.89
N LEU A 111 -18.05 -8.98 3.14
CA LEU A 111 -19.06 -9.90 2.62
C LEU A 111 -18.48 -10.87 1.59
N ILE A 112 -17.74 -10.37 0.58
CA ILE A 112 -17.17 -11.23 -0.47
C ILE A 112 -16.17 -12.24 0.12
N PRO A 113 -15.17 -11.86 0.94
CA PRO A 113 -14.25 -12.82 1.53
C PRO A 113 -14.94 -13.81 2.47
N SER A 114 -15.92 -13.35 3.25
CA SER A 114 -16.72 -14.22 4.12
C SER A 114 -17.49 -15.26 3.31
N TRP A 115 -18.14 -14.87 2.21
CA TRP A 115 -18.81 -15.80 1.30
C TRP A 115 -17.84 -16.81 0.68
N ILE A 116 -16.66 -16.37 0.23
CA ILE A 116 -15.64 -17.26 -0.32
C ILE A 116 -15.14 -18.25 0.75
N ALA A 117 -14.92 -17.78 1.98
CA ALA A 117 -14.51 -18.63 3.08
C ALA A 117 -15.59 -19.67 3.44
N CYS A 118 -16.85 -19.26 3.53
CA CYS A 118 -17.98 -20.15 3.75
C CYS A 118 -18.11 -21.21 2.64
N TYR A 119 -17.93 -20.79 1.38
CA TYR A 119 -17.90 -21.71 0.24
C TYR A 119 -16.74 -22.72 0.38
N TYR A 120 -15.55 -22.24 0.72
CA TYR A 120 -14.37 -23.07 0.89
C TYR A 120 -14.54 -24.11 2.00
N VAL A 121 -15.05 -23.69 3.16
CA VAL A 121 -15.33 -24.61 4.28
C VAL A 121 -16.35 -25.66 3.86
N LYS A 122 -17.47 -25.24 3.26
CA LYS A 122 -18.56 -26.13 2.84
C LYS A 122 -18.12 -27.19 1.84
N TYR A 123 -17.34 -26.83 0.83
CA TYR A 123 -17.05 -27.74 -0.29
C TYR A 123 -15.69 -28.42 -0.21
N HIS A 124 -14.70 -27.83 0.47
CA HIS A 124 -13.35 -28.40 0.55
C HIS A 124 -13.02 -28.96 1.93
N VAL A 125 -13.43 -28.30 3.01
CA VAL A 125 -13.06 -28.71 4.35
C VAL A 125 -13.99 -29.82 4.84
N MET A 126 -15.30 -29.71 4.65
CA MET A 126 -16.27 -30.75 5.07
C MET A 126 -16.18 -32.05 4.26
N LYS A 127 -15.60 -32.02 3.04
CA LYS A 127 -15.40 -33.24 2.23
C LYS A 127 -14.17 -34.06 2.63
N LYS A 128 -13.28 -33.50 3.46
CA LYS A 128 -12.10 -34.22 3.96
C LYS A 128 -12.43 -34.84 5.32
N PRO A 129 -12.13 -36.13 5.54
CA PRO A 129 -12.31 -36.72 6.87
C PRO A 129 -11.43 -35.97 7.87
N LEU A 130 -12.01 -35.56 9.02
CA LEU A 130 -11.41 -34.70 10.06
C LEU A 130 -11.14 -33.23 9.65
N GLY A 131 -11.69 -32.75 8.53
CA GLY A 131 -11.44 -31.36 8.10
C GLY A 131 -11.97 -30.30 9.07
N VAL A 132 -13.07 -30.60 9.78
CA VAL A 132 -13.60 -29.78 10.88
C VAL A 132 -13.92 -30.71 12.03
N VAL A 133 -13.09 -30.69 13.08
CA VAL A 133 -13.40 -31.37 14.35
C VAL A 133 -14.00 -30.32 15.28
N MET A 134 -15.30 -30.41 15.52
CA MET A 134 -15.96 -29.62 16.55
C MET A 134 -15.95 -30.41 17.86
N SER A 135 -15.63 -29.75 18.97
CA SER A 135 -15.85 -30.33 20.29
C SER A 135 -17.34 -30.53 20.51
N ASN A 136 -17.72 -31.64 21.13
CA ASN A 136 -19.11 -31.87 21.50
C ASN A 136 -19.63 -30.68 22.33
N PRO A 137 -20.85 -30.18 22.04
CA PRO A 137 -21.42 -29.07 22.78
C PRO A 137 -21.53 -29.45 24.27
N ARG A 138 -21.32 -28.47 25.15
CA ARG A 138 -21.44 -28.69 26.60
C ARG A 138 -22.91 -28.91 26.94
N ILE A 139 -23.22 -30.09 27.45
CA ILE A 139 -24.57 -30.50 27.85
C ILE A 139 -24.73 -30.23 29.35
N PHE A 140 -25.83 -29.56 29.75
CA PHE A 140 -26.17 -29.33 31.14
C PHE A 140 -27.36 -30.20 31.58
N PRO A 141 -27.47 -30.53 32.88
CA PRO A 141 -28.61 -31.29 33.40
C PRO A 141 -29.92 -30.54 33.14
N GLY A 142 -30.92 -31.23 32.59
CA GLY A 142 -32.20 -30.65 32.14
C GLY A 142 -32.29 -30.28 30.65
N ASP A 143 -31.17 -30.22 29.93
CA ASP A 143 -31.18 -30.00 28.47
C ASP A 143 -31.70 -31.24 27.71
N ARG A 144 -32.39 -30.98 26.60
CA ARG A 144 -32.85 -32.02 25.68
C ARG A 144 -31.85 -32.18 24.55
N ILE A 145 -31.33 -33.39 24.38
CA ILE A 145 -30.48 -33.72 23.24
C ILE A 145 -31.39 -33.84 22.01
N LEU A 146 -31.25 -32.92 21.05
CA LEU A 146 -32.12 -32.83 19.86
C LEU A 146 -32.11 -34.11 19.00
N GLU A 147 -31.04 -34.91 19.06
CA GLU A 147 -30.88 -36.13 18.27
C GLU A 147 -31.36 -37.41 18.98
N THR A 148 -31.42 -37.41 20.32
CA THR A 148 -31.73 -38.61 21.13
C THR A 148 -33.07 -38.48 21.86
N GLY A 149 -33.58 -37.26 22.07
CA GLY A 149 -34.85 -37.02 22.77
C GLY A 149 -34.82 -37.27 24.29
N GLU A 150 -33.69 -37.72 24.83
CA GLU A 150 -33.50 -37.97 26.26
C GLU A 150 -33.24 -36.66 27.01
N ILE A 151 -33.96 -36.48 28.13
CA ILE A 151 -33.78 -35.36 29.05
C ILE A 151 -32.64 -35.72 30.00
N MET A 152 -31.63 -34.86 30.07
CA MET A 152 -30.50 -35.11 30.98
C MET A 152 -30.98 -35.10 32.44
N PRO A 153 -30.68 -36.17 33.22
CA PRO A 153 -31.10 -36.26 34.61
C PRO A 153 -30.68 -35.03 35.39
N PRO A 154 -31.58 -34.43 36.21
CA PRO A 154 -31.23 -33.30 37.04
C PRO A 154 -30.13 -33.71 38.04
N LEU A 155 -29.24 -32.78 38.36
CA LEU A 155 -28.26 -32.98 39.43
C LEU A 155 -29.03 -33.24 40.74
N LYS A 156 -28.55 -34.17 41.56
CA LYS A 156 -29.11 -34.37 42.91
C LYS A 156 -28.91 -33.07 43.70
N ASP A 157 -29.91 -32.69 44.49
CA ASP A 157 -29.84 -31.48 45.31
C ASP A 157 -28.64 -31.58 46.27
N ASP A 158 -27.67 -30.68 46.12
CA ASP A 158 -26.65 -30.48 47.14
C ASP A 158 -27.35 -29.94 48.39
N PRO A 159 -27.17 -30.57 49.57
CA PRO A 159 -27.69 -30.00 50.81
C PRO A 159 -27.05 -28.62 50.97
N LYS A 160 -27.86 -27.57 50.88
CA LYS A 160 -27.45 -26.17 51.02
C LYS A 160 -27.00 -25.91 52.46
N GLU A 161 -25.79 -26.32 52.81
CA GLU A 161 -25.09 -25.86 54.00
C GLU A 161 -24.47 -24.50 53.69
N HIS A 162 -25.32 -23.46 53.71
CA HIS A 162 -24.89 -22.09 53.89
C HIS A 162 -25.11 -21.75 55.37
N HIS A 163 -24.08 -21.92 56.17
CA HIS A 163 -23.96 -21.32 57.50
C HIS A 163 -23.06 -20.10 57.43
#